data_AF-A0A1T4WIW6-F1
#
_entry.id   AF-A0A1T4WIW6-F1
#
_cell.length_a   1.000
_cell.length_b   1.000
_cell.length_c   1.000
_cell.angle_alpha   90.00
_cell.angle_beta   90.00
_cell.angle_gamma   90.00
#
_symmetry.space_group_name_H-M   'P 1'
#
loop_
_entity.id
_entity.type
_entity.pdbx_description
1 polymer ?
#
loop_
_entity_poly.entity_id
_entity_poly.type
_entity_poly.pdbx_seq_one_letter_code
_entity_poly.pdbx_strand_id
1 'polypeptide(L)'
;MTNNEFKWKHFAPEIILWSLRWYGSTPMSYANVSDMLAERGISVNRSTIYRWFIEYSPALRMKLRRYLPIGADSSWQLDETYIKVKGKWRYLYRAINKKGETLDFYFSKKRDKHAAYRFLKHCLKKYKHDMQPKTLNTDQHSSYGNAITRLKEEGLLREGVAHRQVKYLNNRIESDHAPLKKLITATGGFKPLSSSLGHHQGI
;
A
#
# COMPACT_ATOMS: atom_id res chain seq x y z
N MET A 1 -20.76 14.70 -18.47
CA MET A 1 -20.03 13.46 -18.86
C MET A 1 -20.75 12.29 -18.19
N THR A 2 -21.42 11.44 -18.96
CA THR A 2 -22.17 10.30 -18.43
C THR A 2 -21.19 9.30 -17.81
N ASN A 3 -21.22 9.20 -16.48
CA ASN A 3 -20.24 8.47 -15.68
C ASN A 3 -20.54 6.96 -15.76
N ASN A 4 -20.14 6.32 -16.87
CA ASN A 4 -20.40 4.90 -17.15
C ASN A 4 -19.81 3.95 -16.05
N GLU A 5 -18.90 4.45 -15.22
CA GLU A 5 -18.26 3.70 -14.11
C GLU A 5 -19.23 3.32 -12.96
N PHE A 6 -20.34 4.03 -12.81
CA PHE A 6 -21.34 3.77 -11.76
C PHE A 6 -22.69 3.30 -12.32
N LYS A 7 -22.70 2.88 -13.59
CA LYS A 7 -23.92 2.40 -14.24
C LYS A 7 -24.47 1.18 -13.47
N TRP A 8 -25.80 1.16 -13.29
CA TRP A 8 -26.53 0.09 -12.58
C TRP A 8 -26.28 -0.01 -11.08
N LYS A 9 -25.67 1.01 -10.44
CA LYS A 9 -25.58 1.04 -8.98
C LYS A 9 -26.86 1.62 -8.39
N HIS A 10 -27.35 0.95 -7.35
CA HIS A 10 -28.53 1.36 -6.59
C HIS A 10 -28.32 2.68 -5.82
N PHE A 11 -27.06 3.04 -5.54
CA PHE A 11 -26.70 4.24 -4.79
C PHE A 11 -26.03 5.26 -5.70
N ALA A 12 -26.27 6.54 -5.40
CA ALA A 12 -25.66 7.63 -6.13
C ALA A 12 -24.12 7.54 -6.08
N PRO A 13 -23.40 7.87 -7.18
CA PRO A 13 -21.94 7.82 -7.24
C PRO A 13 -21.25 8.57 -6.09
N GLU A 14 -21.83 9.68 -5.65
CA GLU A 14 -21.33 10.53 -4.57
C GLU A 14 -21.28 9.77 -3.23
N ILE A 15 -22.32 8.99 -2.92
CA ILE A 15 -22.39 8.17 -1.70
C ILE A 15 -21.31 7.09 -1.72
N ILE A 16 -21.11 6.46 -2.87
CA ILE A 16 -20.07 5.45 -3.06
C ILE A 16 -18.69 6.10 -2.85
N LEU A 17 -18.43 7.22 -3.52
CA LEU A 17 -17.16 7.93 -3.41
C LEU A 17 -16.88 8.47 -2.00
N TRP A 18 -17.88 9.00 -1.29
CA TRP A 18 -17.73 9.42 0.10
C TRP A 18 -17.40 8.25 1.01
N SER A 19 -18.09 7.12 0.85
CA SER A 19 -17.82 5.90 1.61
C SER A 19 -16.37 5.42 1.42
N LEU A 20 -15.91 5.40 0.16
CA LEU A 20 -14.54 5.03 -0.19
C LEU A 20 -13.50 6.02 0.35
N ARG A 21 -13.80 7.32 0.28
CA ARG A 21 -12.95 8.36 0.84
C ARG A 21 -12.85 8.24 2.35
N TRP A 22 -13.96 8.14 3.08
CA TRP A 22 -13.95 8.04 4.54
C TRP A 22 -13.22 6.78 5.00
N TYR A 23 -13.53 5.64 4.42
CA TYR A 23 -12.81 4.40 4.73
C TYR A 23 -11.31 4.48 4.40
N GLY A 24 -10.95 5.09 3.26
CA GLY A 24 -9.55 5.18 2.82
C GLY A 24 -8.72 6.27 3.51
N SER A 25 -9.34 7.26 4.16
CA SER A 25 -8.64 8.40 4.78
C SER A 25 -8.73 8.44 6.30
N THR A 26 -9.56 7.60 6.92
CA THR A 26 -9.78 7.57 8.36
C THR A 26 -9.74 6.14 8.90
N PRO A 27 -9.37 5.92 10.18
CA PRO A 27 -9.32 4.59 10.78
C PRO A 27 -10.74 4.09 11.14
N MET A 28 -11.65 4.05 10.17
CA MET A 28 -13.03 3.62 10.34
C MET A 28 -13.24 2.21 9.78
N SER A 29 -14.06 1.41 10.47
CA SER A 29 -14.52 0.12 9.94
C SER A 29 -15.63 0.32 8.90
N TYR A 30 -15.92 -0.69 8.07
CA TYR A 30 -17.10 -0.67 7.20
C TYR A 30 -18.42 -0.56 7.97
N ALA A 31 -18.46 -1.03 9.23
CA ALA A 31 -19.63 -0.86 10.09
C ALA A 31 -19.79 0.61 10.48
N ASN A 32 -18.71 1.27 10.91
CA ASN A 32 -18.75 2.70 11.26
C ASN A 32 -19.25 3.56 10.09
N VAL A 33 -18.78 3.28 8.86
CA VAL A 33 -19.23 4.00 7.66
C VAL A 33 -20.72 3.73 7.36
N SER A 34 -21.17 2.48 7.55
CA SER A 34 -22.59 2.10 7.43
C SER A 34 -23.44 2.87 8.45
N ASP A 35 -23.01 2.93 9.70
CA ASP A 35 -23.73 3.61 10.78
C ASP A 35 -23.81 5.13 10.52
N MET A 36 -22.71 5.74 10.09
CA MET A 36 -22.67 7.16 9.69
C MET A 36 -23.58 7.52 8.51
N LEU A 37 -23.82 6.56 7.60
CA LEU A 37 -24.77 6.73 6.51
C LEU A 37 -26.20 6.58 7.02
N ALA A 38 -26.44 5.62 7.92
CA ALA A 38 -27.75 5.40 8.53
C ALA A 38 -28.22 6.62 9.35
N GLU A 39 -27.32 7.28 10.09
CA GLU A 39 -27.58 8.56 10.78
C GLU A 39 -28.07 9.67 9.83
N ARG A 40 -27.73 9.59 8.54
CA ARG A 40 -28.16 10.52 7.49
C ARG A 40 -29.35 10.00 6.67
N GLY A 41 -30.01 8.94 7.14
CA GLY A 41 -31.16 8.32 6.47
C GLY A 41 -30.81 7.39 5.30
N ILE A 42 -29.53 7.05 5.12
CA ILE A 42 -29.05 6.22 4.02
C ILE A 42 -28.70 4.82 4.54
N SER A 43 -29.59 3.85 4.30
CA SER A 43 -29.37 2.46 4.73
C SER A 43 -28.46 1.71 3.75
N VAL A 44 -27.21 1.49 4.12
CA VAL A 44 -26.22 0.72 3.34
C VAL A 44 -25.62 -0.37 4.21
N ASN A 45 -25.74 -1.62 3.80
CA ASN A 45 -25.09 -2.71 4.52
C ASN A 45 -23.54 -2.60 4.44
N ARG A 46 -22.84 -2.84 5.55
CA ARG A 46 -21.36 -2.91 5.62
C ARG A 46 -20.71 -3.77 4.52
N SER A 47 -21.36 -4.86 4.08
CA SER A 47 -20.86 -5.73 3.01
C SER A 47 -20.93 -5.09 1.62
N THR A 48 -21.84 -4.14 1.41
CA THR A 48 -21.96 -3.34 0.20
C THR A 48 -20.81 -2.35 0.10
N ILE A 49 -20.47 -1.69 1.21
CA ILE A 49 -19.30 -0.79 1.29
C ILE A 49 -18.01 -1.57 1.02
N TYR A 50 -17.86 -2.76 1.59
CA TYR A 50 -16.75 -3.65 1.28
C TYR A 50 -16.66 -3.99 -0.22
N ARG A 51 -17.80 -4.34 -0.86
CA ARG A 51 -17.85 -4.63 -2.30
C ARG A 51 -17.44 -3.44 -3.15
N TRP A 52 -17.93 -2.24 -2.84
CA TRP A 52 -17.50 -1.01 -3.50
C TRP A 52 -16.00 -0.77 -3.35
N PHE A 53 -15.45 -1.03 -2.17
CA PHE A 53 -14.02 -0.85 -1.94
C PHE A 53 -13.19 -1.80 -2.79
N ILE A 54 -13.56 -3.08 -2.88
CA ILE A 54 -12.88 -4.05 -3.75
C ILE A 54 -13.00 -3.67 -5.23
N GLU A 55 -14.18 -3.22 -5.66
CA GLU A 55 -14.47 -2.87 -7.05
C GLU A 55 -13.75 -1.60 -7.50
N TYR A 56 -13.82 -0.53 -6.70
CA TYR A 56 -13.40 0.81 -7.12
C TYR A 56 -12.01 1.22 -6.65
N SER A 57 -11.47 0.58 -5.59
CA SER A 57 -10.13 0.95 -5.10
C SER A 57 -9.02 0.84 -6.14
N PRO A 58 -8.98 -0.13 -7.09
CA PRO A 58 -7.91 -0.19 -8.08
C PRO A 58 -7.95 0.99 -9.05
N ALA A 59 -9.16 1.33 -9.53
CA ALA A 59 -9.37 2.45 -10.45
C ALA A 59 -9.07 3.79 -9.76
N LEU A 60 -9.54 3.97 -8.52
CA LEU A 60 -9.25 5.15 -7.72
C LEU A 60 -7.74 5.28 -7.46
N ARG A 61 -7.05 4.20 -7.09
CA ARG A 61 -5.60 4.20 -6.89
C ARG A 61 -4.87 4.62 -8.15
N MET A 62 -5.28 4.13 -9.32
CA MET A 62 -4.67 4.52 -10.61
C MET A 62 -4.87 6.00 -10.93
N LYS A 63 -6.07 6.55 -10.67
CA LYS A 63 -6.37 7.97 -10.87
C LYS A 63 -5.61 8.85 -9.87
N LEU A 64 -5.66 8.53 -8.58
CA LEU A 64 -4.96 9.24 -7.50
C LEU A 64 -3.45 9.26 -7.73
N ARG A 65 -2.88 8.19 -8.27
CA ARG A 65 -1.45 8.11 -8.60
C ARG A 65 -0.98 9.18 -9.60
N ARG A 66 -1.85 9.73 -10.44
CA ARG A 66 -1.51 10.86 -11.33
C ARG A 66 -1.31 12.16 -10.56
N TYR A 67 -1.96 12.28 -9.41
CA TYR A 67 -1.97 13.49 -8.57
C TYR A 67 -1.01 13.40 -7.38
N LEU A 68 -0.59 12.20 -6.97
CA LEU A 68 0.59 12.05 -6.13
C LEU A 68 1.82 12.27 -7.01
N PRO A 69 2.56 13.39 -6.87
CA PRO A 69 3.72 13.62 -7.69
C PRO A 69 4.69 12.45 -7.48
N ILE A 70 4.94 11.72 -8.57
CA ILE A 70 6.05 10.78 -8.74
C ILE A 70 7.37 11.60 -8.82
N GLY A 71 7.47 12.67 -8.03
CA GLY A 71 8.75 13.30 -7.72
C GLY A 71 9.38 12.35 -6.73
N ALA A 72 10.11 11.35 -7.24
CA ALA A 72 10.85 10.43 -6.41
C ALA A 72 11.71 11.27 -5.47
N ASP A 73 11.29 11.31 -4.21
CA ASP A 73 12.18 11.73 -3.15
C ASP A 73 13.47 10.96 -3.39
N SER A 74 14.57 11.69 -3.44
CA SER A 74 15.87 11.13 -3.79
C SER A 74 16.31 10.02 -2.83
N SER A 75 15.61 9.85 -1.69
CA SER A 75 15.87 8.81 -0.71
C SER A 75 14.59 8.05 -0.37
N TRP A 76 14.66 6.72 -0.45
CA TRP A 76 13.62 5.84 0.07
C TRP A 76 14.11 5.13 1.33
N GLN A 77 13.22 4.93 2.28
CA GLN A 77 13.43 4.06 3.43
C GLN A 77 12.71 2.74 3.18
N LEU A 78 13.46 1.64 3.30
CA LEU A 78 12.95 0.28 3.17
C LEU A 78 12.86 -0.34 4.56
N ASP A 79 11.69 -0.85 4.90
CA ASP A 79 11.37 -1.38 6.23
C ASP A 79 10.76 -2.78 6.12
N GLU A 80 11.00 -3.59 7.14
CA GLU A 80 10.57 -4.98 7.23
C GLU A 80 10.01 -5.25 8.63
N THR A 81 8.69 -5.37 8.74
CA THR A 81 8.03 -5.63 10.01
C THR A 81 7.22 -6.92 9.97
N TYR A 82 6.97 -7.53 11.12
CA TYR A 82 6.16 -8.74 11.22
C TYR A 82 4.75 -8.38 11.67
N ILE A 83 3.75 -8.74 10.87
CA ILE A 83 2.34 -8.47 11.18
C ILE A 83 1.49 -9.72 11.09
N LYS A 84 0.45 -9.79 11.93
CA LYS A 84 -0.50 -10.89 11.96
C LYS A 84 -1.63 -10.61 10.97
N VAL A 85 -1.74 -11.44 9.93
CA VAL A 85 -2.78 -11.37 8.91
C VAL A 85 -3.64 -12.64 8.99
N LYS A 86 -4.91 -12.50 9.39
CA LYS A 86 -5.85 -13.63 9.59
C LYS A 86 -5.28 -14.74 10.47
N GLY A 87 -4.74 -14.37 11.63
CA GLY A 87 -4.17 -15.33 12.57
C GLY A 87 -2.78 -15.85 12.19
N LYS A 88 -2.32 -15.66 10.94
CA LYS A 88 -1.00 -16.10 10.46
C LYS A 88 -0.07 -14.92 10.41
N TRP A 89 1.11 -15.08 10.99
CA TRP A 89 2.13 -14.06 10.88
C TRP A 89 2.78 -14.03 9.50
N ARG A 90 3.08 -12.82 9.02
CA ARG A 90 3.72 -12.55 7.74
C ARG A 90 4.69 -11.38 7.86
N TYR A 91 5.73 -11.40 7.03
CA TYR A 91 6.63 -10.27 6.85
C TYR A 91 6.00 -9.26 5.90
N LEU A 92 5.95 -8.02 6.34
CA LEU A 92 5.53 -6.86 5.58
C LEU A 92 6.78 -6.05 5.24
N TYR A 93 7.11 -6.03 3.95
CA TYR A 93 8.11 -5.15 3.37
C TYR A 93 7.42 -3.84 3.00
N ARG A 94 8.02 -2.70 3.31
CA ARG A 94 7.50 -1.36 2.97
C ARG A 94 8.57 -0.47 2.40
N ALA A 95 8.15 0.44 1.54
CA ALA A 95 8.98 1.50 1.00
C ALA A 95 8.29 2.82 1.32
N ILE A 96 9.00 3.73 1.97
CA ILE A 96 8.48 5.01 2.44
C ILE A 96 9.41 6.11 1.91
N ASN A 97 8.85 7.25 1.51
CA ASN A 97 9.62 8.39 1.06
C ASN A 97 10.10 9.28 2.23
N LYS A 98 10.82 10.36 1.93
CA LYS A 98 11.31 11.28 2.97
C LYS A 98 10.18 12.02 3.68
N LYS A 99 8.98 12.09 3.12
CA LYS A 99 7.82 12.73 3.74
C LYS A 99 7.08 11.80 4.71
N GLY A 100 7.38 10.50 4.69
CA GLY A 100 6.67 9.49 5.48
C GLY A 100 5.50 8.85 4.72
N GLU A 101 5.38 9.10 3.41
CA GLU A 101 4.34 8.52 2.58
C GLU A 101 4.78 7.12 2.11
N THR A 102 3.89 6.13 2.27
CA THR A 102 4.12 4.77 1.78
C THR A 102 4.09 4.76 0.25
N LEU A 103 5.23 4.44 -0.36
CA LEU A 103 5.39 4.22 -1.80
C LEU A 103 4.78 2.88 -2.21
N ASP A 104 5.06 1.83 -1.42
CA ASP A 104 4.55 0.49 -1.67
C ASP A 104 4.75 -0.45 -0.49
N PHE A 105 4.08 -1.60 -0.55
CA PHE A 105 4.25 -2.68 0.41
C PHE A 105 4.20 -4.06 -0.26
N TYR A 106 4.76 -5.08 0.41
CA TYR A 106 4.74 -6.46 -0.05
C TYR A 106 4.72 -7.44 1.11
N PHE A 107 3.92 -8.51 0.95
CA PHE A 107 3.78 -9.55 1.95
C PHE A 107 4.55 -10.81 1.57
N SER A 108 5.35 -11.34 2.51
CA SER A 108 6.01 -12.63 2.38
C SER A 108 5.74 -13.52 3.60
N LYS A 109 5.74 -14.84 3.36
CA LYS A 109 5.71 -15.83 4.45
C LYS A 109 7.07 -15.93 5.15
N LYS A 110 8.16 -15.68 4.41
CA LYS A 110 9.54 -15.80 4.88
C LYS A 110 10.28 -14.49 4.67
N ARG A 111 11.21 -14.19 5.59
CA ARG A 111 12.17 -13.11 5.41
C ARG A 111 13.36 -13.66 4.63
N ASP A 112 13.41 -13.39 3.33
CA ASP A 112 14.49 -13.87 2.47
C ASP A 112 14.91 -12.84 1.41
N LYS A 113 16.07 -13.09 0.80
CA LYS A 113 16.67 -12.24 -0.24
C LYS A 113 15.77 -12.17 -1.49
N HIS A 114 15.03 -13.23 -1.79
CA HIS A 114 14.13 -13.28 -2.95
C HIS A 114 12.89 -12.41 -2.76
N ALA A 115 12.36 -12.33 -1.54
CA ALA A 115 11.25 -11.46 -1.18
C ALA A 115 11.66 -10.00 -1.27
N ALA A 116 12.85 -9.65 -0.74
CA ALA A 116 13.41 -8.30 -0.87
C ALA A 116 13.62 -7.90 -2.34
N TYR A 117 14.17 -8.80 -3.17
CA TYR A 117 14.33 -8.59 -4.61
C TYR A 117 12.99 -8.39 -5.33
N ARG A 118 12.01 -9.28 -5.10
CA ARG A 118 10.68 -9.16 -5.72
C ARG A 118 9.97 -7.87 -5.33
N PHE A 119 10.06 -7.50 -4.05
CA PHE A 119 9.51 -6.26 -3.54
C PHE A 119 10.12 -5.03 -4.21
N LEU A 120 11.46 -4.93 -4.21
CA LEU A 120 12.16 -3.81 -4.84
C LEU A 120 11.91 -3.74 -6.33
N LYS A 121 11.95 -4.87 -7.05
CA LYS A 121 11.61 -4.94 -8.48
C LYS A 121 10.20 -4.42 -8.75
N HIS A 122 9.24 -4.80 -7.89
CA HIS A 122 7.86 -4.33 -8.01
C HIS A 122 7.74 -2.82 -7.77
N CYS A 123 8.45 -2.28 -6.78
CA CYS A 123 8.51 -0.84 -6.51
C CYS A 123 9.09 -0.09 -7.72
N LEU A 124 10.23 -0.54 -8.24
CA LEU A 124 10.96 0.14 -9.32
C LEU A 124 10.24 0.11 -10.66
N LYS A 125 9.47 -0.95 -10.96
CA LYS A 125 8.65 -1.05 -12.19
C LYS A 125 7.69 0.14 -12.36
N LYS A 126 7.36 0.83 -11.28
CA LYS A 126 6.45 1.98 -11.25
C LYS A 126 7.13 3.27 -11.71
N TYR A 127 8.45 3.34 -11.76
CA TYR A 127 9.22 4.55 -12.02
C TYR A 127 10.05 4.38 -13.29
N LYS A 128 10.14 5.46 -14.09
CA LYS A 128 11.15 5.53 -15.15
C LYS A 128 12.54 5.51 -14.53
N HIS A 129 13.54 5.04 -15.27
CA HIS A 129 14.91 4.89 -14.76
C HIS A 129 15.48 6.20 -14.15
N ASP A 130 15.25 7.34 -14.79
CA ASP A 130 15.73 8.65 -14.31
C ASP A 130 14.97 9.18 -13.08
N MET A 131 13.79 8.60 -12.82
CA MET A 131 12.92 8.91 -11.69
C MET A 131 13.08 7.88 -10.56
N GLN A 132 14.08 7.00 -10.62
CA GLN A 132 14.40 6.08 -9.53
C GLN A 132 15.06 6.81 -8.35
N PRO A 133 14.99 6.26 -7.13
CA PRO A 133 15.63 6.87 -5.96
C PRO A 133 17.14 6.99 -6.16
N LYS A 134 17.76 8.05 -5.65
CA LYS A 134 19.23 8.19 -5.59
C LYS A 134 19.83 7.47 -4.39
N THR A 135 19.03 7.20 -3.37
CA THR A 135 19.47 6.58 -2.12
C THR A 135 18.41 5.60 -1.61
N LEU A 136 18.85 4.40 -1.26
CA LEU A 136 18.05 3.40 -0.55
C LEU A 136 18.62 3.27 0.85
N ASN A 137 17.80 3.58 1.86
CA ASN A 137 18.11 3.35 3.24
C ASN A 137 17.46 2.05 3.69
N THR A 138 18.23 1.16 4.29
CA THR A 138 17.72 -0.07 4.88
C THR A 138 18.19 -0.17 6.32
N ASP A 139 17.53 -1.00 7.09
CA ASP A 139 18.08 -1.48 8.33
C ASP A 139 19.29 -2.40 8.04
N GLN A 140 20.10 -2.72 9.06
CA GLN A 140 21.34 -3.53 8.94
C GLN A 140 21.10 -4.99 8.49
N HIS A 141 19.91 -5.35 8.02
CA HIS A 141 19.63 -6.72 7.61
C HIS A 141 20.16 -7.02 6.19
N SER A 142 20.81 -8.18 6.04
CA SER A 142 21.56 -8.57 4.84
C SER A 142 20.70 -8.90 3.60
N SER A 143 19.36 -8.96 3.75
CA SER A 143 18.41 -9.30 2.69
C SER A 143 18.41 -8.29 1.55
N TYR A 144 18.41 -6.99 1.87
CA TYR A 144 18.34 -5.94 0.87
C TYR A 144 19.64 -5.73 0.10
N GLY A 145 20.80 -5.89 0.73
CA GLY A 145 22.08 -5.73 0.03
C GLY A 145 22.19 -6.63 -1.20
N ASN A 146 21.87 -7.92 -1.05
CA ASN A 146 21.87 -8.89 -2.15
C ASN A 146 20.84 -8.53 -3.24
N ALA A 147 19.65 -8.07 -2.84
CA ALA A 147 18.61 -7.65 -3.77
C ALA A 147 19.02 -6.42 -4.58
N ILE A 148 19.67 -5.44 -3.95
CA ILE A 148 20.14 -4.21 -4.59
C ILE A 148 21.25 -4.52 -5.59
N THR A 149 22.25 -5.32 -5.21
CA THR A 149 23.35 -5.72 -6.12
C THR A 149 22.78 -6.39 -7.37
N ARG A 150 21.92 -7.40 -7.19
CA ARG A 150 21.28 -8.10 -8.30
C ARG A 150 20.47 -7.17 -9.20
N LEU A 151 19.75 -6.20 -8.64
CA LEU A 151 18.96 -5.25 -9.44
C LEU A 151 19.83 -4.29 -10.25
N LYS A 152 21.02 -3.93 -9.75
CA LYS A 152 22.01 -3.16 -10.50
C LYS A 152 22.59 -3.98 -11.66
N GLU A 153 22.96 -5.23 -11.39
CA GLU A 153 23.47 -6.17 -12.43
C GLU A 153 22.44 -6.41 -13.54
N GLU A 154 21.15 -6.51 -13.20
CA GLU A 154 20.06 -6.67 -14.18
C GLU A 154 19.69 -5.35 -14.90
N GLY A 155 20.35 -4.22 -14.60
CA GLY A 155 20.04 -2.91 -15.18
C GLY A 155 18.67 -2.34 -14.78
N LEU A 156 18.03 -2.92 -13.75
CA LEU A 156 16.71 -2.50 -13.27
C LEU A 156 16.79 -1.38 -12.23
N LEU A 157 17.94 -1.24 -11.57
CA LEU A 157 18.25 -0.17 -10.64
C LEU A 157 19.48 0.59 -11.13
N ARG A 158 19.42 1.92 -11.12
CA ARG A 158 20.56 2.77 -11.48
C ARG A 158 21.83 2.40 -10.67
N GLU A 159 22.98 2.32 -11.34
CA GLU A 159 24.26 1.98 -10.70
C GLU A 159 24.66 2.96 -9.60
N GLY A 160 24.47 4.26 -9.85
CA GLY A 160 24.78 5.35 -8.93
C GLY A 160 23.86 5.46 -7.70
N VAL A 161 22.95 4.52 -7.48
CA VAL A 161 22.12 4.50 -6.26
C VAL A 161 22.97 4.14 -5.05
N ALA A 162 23.02 5.03 -4.08
CA ALA A 162 23.69 4.79 -2.81
C ALA A 162 22.83 3.87 -1.93
N HIS A 163 23.40 2.78 -1.42
CA HIS A 163 22.77 1.97 -0.38
C HIS A 163 23.37 2.37 0.97
N ARG A 164 22.54 2.82 1.90
CA ARG A 164 22.95 3.17 3.26
C ARG A 164 22.24 2.28 4.25
N GLN A 165 23.01 1.72 5.18
CA GLN A 165 22.46 1.01 6.33
C GLN A 165 22.38 2.00 7.49
N VAL A 166 21.23 2.64 7.65
CA VAL A 166 21.03 3.62 8.71
C VAL A 166 20.21 2.96 9.81
N LYS A 167 20.84 2.74 10.97
CA LYS A 167 20.11 2.37 12.17
C LYS A 167 19.42 3.64 12.66
N TYR A 168 18.09 3.61 12.74
CA TYR A 168 17.20 4.68 13.24
C TYR A 168 16.71 5.74 12.23
N LEU A 169 15.54 5.46 11.65
CA LEU A 169 14.43 6.42 11.43
C LEU A 169 13.14 5.88 12.05
N ASN A 170 13.26 5.15 13.17
CA ASN A 170 12.16 4.41 13.82
C ASN A 170 10.96 5.30 14.15
N ASN A 171 11.15 6.54 14.61
CA ASN A 171 10.02 7.38 15.04
C ASN A 171 9.00 7.66 13.93
N ARG A 172 9.44 7.75 12.66
CA ARG A 172 8.55 8.04 11.53
C ARG A 172 7.83 6.79 11.01
N ILE A 173 8.53 5.65 11.09
CA ILE A 173 8.06 4.33 10.68
C ILE A 173 7.10 3.76 11.74
N GLU A 174 7.38 4.01 13.03
CA GLU A 174 6.52 3.73 14.20
C GLU A 174 5.27 4.59 14.24
N SER A 175 5.38 5.87 13.85
CA SER A 175 4.19 6.72 13.70
C SER A 175 3.26 6.22 12.58
N ASP A 176 3.77 5.57 11.52
CA ASP A 176 2.97 4.95 10.45
C ASP A 176 2.50 3.52 10.81
N HIS A 177 3.21 2.84 11.70
CA HIS A 177 2.76 1.57 12.27
C HIS A 177 1.45 1.72 13.05
N ALA A 178 1.21 2.85 13.73
CA ALA A 178 0.01 3.00 14.55
C ALA A 178 -1.29 3.13 13.72
N PRO A 179 -1.37 3.94 12.65
CA PRO A 179 -2.53 3.99 11.75
C PRO A 179 -2.76 2.66 11.02
N LEU A 180 -1.71 2.03 10.50
CA LEU A 180 -1.84 0.75 9.80
C LEU A 180 -2.26 -0.37 10.76
N LYS A 181 -1.68 -0.46 11.96
CA LYS A 181 -2.12 -1.41 13.00
C LYS A 181 -3.55 -1.10 13.45
N LYS A 182 -3.93 0.16 13.63
CA LYS A 182 -5.30 0.58 13.97
C LYS A 182 -6.29 0.20 12.86
N LEU A 183 -5.94 0.41 11.59
CA LEU A 183 -6.73 -0.02 10.44
C LEU A 183 -6.87 -1.54 10.41
N ILE A 184 -5.78 -2.30 10.54
CA ILE A 184 -5.77 -3.77 10.57
C ILE A 184 -6.62 -4.30 11.74
N THR A 185 -6.49 -3.71 12.93
CA THR A 185 -7.24 -4.12 14.13
C THR A 185 -8.72 -3.73 14.00
N ALA A 186 -9.04 -2.52 13.55
CA ALA A 186 -10.41 -2.03 13.38
C ALA A 186 -11.18 -2.73 12.24
N THR A 187 -10.47 -3.29 11.25
CA THR A 187 -11.06 -4.02 10.12
C THR A 187 -11.04 -5.55 10.29
N GLY A 188 -10.55 -6.07 11.42
CA GLY A 188 -10.49 -7.52 11.69
C GLY A 188 -9.42 -8.26 10.87
N GLY A 189 -8.44 -7.54 10.33
CA GLY A 189 -7.33 -8.04 9.51
C GLY A 189 -7.59 -8.00 8.00
N PHE A 190 -6.51 -7.99 7.20
CA PHE A 190 -6.58 -8.00 5.73
C PHE A 190 -7.37 -9.20 5.19
N LYS A 191 -8.36 -8.93 4.32
CA LYS A 191 -9.06 -9.96 3.53
C LYS A 191 -8.31 -10.16 2.20
N PRO A 192 -7.78 -11.36 1.88
CA PRO A 192 -7.24 -11.63 0.55
C PRO A 192 -8.38 -11.66 -0.47
N LEU A 193 -8.16 -11.07 -1.65
CA LEU A 193 -8.93 -11.42 -2.85
C LEU A 193 -8.75 -12.93 -3.11
N SER A 194 -9.85 -13.62 -3.38
CA SER A 194 -9.86 -15.04 -3.73
C SER A 194 -9.04 -15.31 -4.98
N SER A 195 -8.22 -16.36 -4.88
CA SER A 195 -7.21 -16.85 -5.82
C SER A 195 -7.78 -17.42 -7.13
N SER A 196 -8.45 -16.61 -7.95
CA SER A 196 -8.77 -17.00 -9.35
C SER A 196 -8.50 -15.90 -10.39
N LEU A 197 -8.06 -14.72 -9.99
CA LEU A 197 -7.58 -13.67 -10.90
C LEU A 197 -6.22 -13.17 -10.42
N GLY A 198 -5.22 -13.26 -11.30
CA GLY A 198 -3.83 -13.01 -10.98
C GLY A 198 -3.56 -11.64 -10.34
N HIS A 199 -2.59 -11.63 -9.41
CA HIS A 199 -1.68 -10.51 -9.16
C HIS A 199 -2.30 -9.10 -9.15
N HIS A 200 -3.31 -8.85 -8.32
CA HIS A 200 -3.61 -7.48 -7.89
C HIS A 200 -3.78 -7.43 -6.37
N GLN A 201 -2.75 -6.89 -5.71
CA GLN A 201 -2.67 -6.67 -4.27
C GLN A 201 -3.56 -5.47 -3.90
N GLY A 202 -4.69 -5.76 -3.25
CA GLY A 202 -5.55 -4.76 -2.61
C GLY A 202 -5.16 -4.57 -1.14
N ILE A 203 -5.16 -3.30 -0.73
CA ILE A 203 -5.50 -2.89 0.64
C ILE A 203 -6.95 -3.33 0.89
#